data_AF-A0A965G1E2-F1
#
_entry.id   AF-A0A965G1E2-F1
#
_cell.length_a   1.000
_cell.length_b   1.000
_cell.length_c   1.000
_cell.angle_alpha   90.00
_cell.angle_beta   90.00
_cell.angle_gamma   90.00
#
_symmetry.space_group_name_H-M   'P 1'
#
loop_
_entity.id
_entity.type
_entity.pdbx_description
1 polymer ?
#
loop_
_entity_poly.entity_id
_entity_poly.type
_entity_poly.pdbx_seq_one_letter_code
_entity_poly.pdbx_strand_id
1 'polypeptide(L)'
;MSDPLELTRRRFLGQMTTGMTGLALSRLLMSDLSAALPPGTHFAPKAKQVLQIFCPGAASHIDLWDHKPLLEKYDGTPLPGPVEVTFQGKN
;
A
#
# COMPACT_ATOMS: atom_id res chain seq x y z
N MET A 1 37.39 -7.42 -40.64
CA MET A 1 36.86 -6.87 -41.90
C MET A 1 35.38 -6.65 -41.69
N SER A 2 34.94 -5.41 -41.47
CA SER A 2 33.51 -5.09 -41.30
C SER A 2 32.83 -5.15 -42.67
N ASP A 3 31.78 -5.97 -42.81
CA ASP A 3 31.04 -6.09 -44.06
C ASP A 3 30.47 -4.72 -44.49
N PRO A 4 30.62 -4.31 -45.76
CA PRO A 4 30.12 -3.02 -46.26
C PRO A 4 28.59 -2.89 -46.17
N LEU A 5 27.90 -4.01 -45.94
CA LEU A 5 26.46 -4.06 -45.69
C LEU A 5 26.07 -3.57 -44.29
N GLU A 6 26.97 -3.61 -43.30
CA GLU A 6 26.68 -3.20 -41.92
C GLU A 6 26.41 -1.69 -41.78
N LEU A 7 26.98 -0.86 -42.66
CA LEU A 7 26.84 0.60 -42.65
C LEU A 7 25.88 1.15 -43.72
N THR A 8 25.05 0.29 -44.33
CA THR A 8 24.09 0.74 -45.36
C THR A 8 22.88 1.42 -44.72
N ARG A 9 22.50 2.62 -45.20
CA ARG A 9 21.34 3.42 -44.72
C ARG A 9 20.06 2.60 -44.55
N ARG A 10 19.77 1.69 -45.49
CA ARG A 10 18.55 0.83 -45.44
C ARG A 10 18.57 -0.13 -44.25
N ARG A 11 19.72 -0.75 -43.96
CA ARG A 11 19.90 -1.66 -42.82
C ARG A 11 19.86 -0.88 -41.51
N PHE A 12 20.52 0.27 -41.46
CA PHE A 12 20.48 1.20 -40.32
C PHE A 12 19.04 1.62 -39.98
N LEU A 13 18.29 2.12 -40.97
CA LEU A 13 16.89 2.52 -40.76
C LEU A 13 15.97 1.33 -40.45
N GLY A 14 16.27 0.14 -40.99
CA GLY A 14 15.55 -1.10 -40.68
C GLY A 14 15.79 -1.61 -39.25
N GLN A 15 16.98 -1.40 -38.70
CA GLN A 15 17.35 -1.83 -37.33
C GLN A 15 16.99 -0.79 -36.25
N MET A 16 16.81 0.48 -36.63
CA MET A 16 16.47 1.57 -35.71
C MET A 16 15.19 1.29 -34.91
N THR A 17 14.16 0.73 -35.54
CA THR A 17 12.88 0.40 -34.90
C THR A 17 13.06 -0.65 -33.80
N THR A 18 13.80 -1.72 -34.08
CA THR A 18 14.11 -2.77 -33.10
C THR A 18 14.91 -2.22 -31.91
N GLY A 19 15.89 -1.35 -32.17
CA GLY A 19 16.69 -0.71 -31.11
C GLY A 19 15.84 0.19 -30.19
N MET A 20 14.98 1.03 -30.77
CA MET A 20 14.09 1.90 -30.01
C MET A 20 13.07 1.11 -29.18
N THR A 21 12.49 0.05 -29.74
CA THR A 21 11.56 -0.82 -29.01
C THR A 21 12.25 -1.53 -27.85
N GLY A 22 13.50 -2.00 -28.04
CA GLY A 22 14.29 -2.60 -26.96
C GLY A 22 14.53 -1.64 -25.79
N LEU A 23 14.87 -0.38 -26.08
CA LEU A 23 15.04 0.67 -25.06
C LEU A 23 13.71 0.99 -24.35
N ALA A 24 12.62 1.11 -25.10
CA ALA A 24 11.30 1.38 -24.54
C ALA A 24 10.84 0.25 -23.60
N LEU A 25 10.99 -1.01 -24.04
CA LEU A 25 10.63 -2.18 -23.24
C LEU A 25 11.51 -2.31 -21.98
N SER A 26 12.81 -2.09 -22.11
CA SER A 26 13.73 -2.09 -20.96
C SER A 26 13.32 -1.04 -19.91
N ARG A 27 12.87 0.14 -20.35
CA ARG A 27 12.39 1.18 -19.45
C ARG A 27 11.10 0.78 -18.72
N LEU A 28 10.15 0.16 -19.40
CA LEU A 28 8.91 -0.33 -18.79
C LEU A 28 9.18 -1.42 -17.75
N LEU A 29 10.05 -2.38 -18.08
CA LEU A 29 10.47 -3.43 -17.15
C LEU A 29 11.18 -2.86 -15.91
N MET A 30 12.02 -1.83 -16.08
CA MET A 30 12.66 -1.14 -14.95
C MET A 30 11.68 -0.35 -14.10
N SER A 31 10.67 0.30 -14.67
CA SER A 31 9.65 1.00 -13.89
C SER A 31 8.80 0.06 -13.07
N ASP A 32 8.40 -1.09 -13.63
CA ASP A 32 7.62 -2.10 -12.91
C ASP A 32 8.43 -2.71 -11.77
N LEU A 33 9.72 -2.99 -12.01
CA LEU A 33 10.62 -3.46 -10.96
C LEU A 33 10.83 -2.42 -9.86
N SER A 34 10.95 -1.14 -10.22
CA SER A 34 11.09 -0.05 -9.24
C SER A 34 9.80 0.21 -8.46
N ALA A 35 8.63 -0.02 -9.05
CA ALA A 35 7.33 0.13 -8.39
C ALA A 35 7.01 -1.02 -7.43
N ALA A 36 7.62 -2.19 -7.64
CA ALA A 36 7.54 -3.32 -6.72
C ALA A 36 8.31 -3.10 -5.41
N LEU A 37 9.25 -2.16 -5.38
CA LEU A 37 9.91 -1.74 -4.14
C LEU A 37 9.10 -0.60 -3.49
N PRO A 38 8.81 -0.71 -2.18
CA PRO A 38 8.30 0.43 -1.43
C PRO A 38 9.23 1.64 -1.66
N PRO A 39 8.69 2.85 -1.93
CA PRO A 39 9.54 4.03 -2.03
C PRO A 39 10.38 4.13 -0.76
N GLY A 40 11.71 4.15 -0.93
CA GLY A 40 12.64 4.26 0.17
C GLY A 40 12.32 5.50 0.99
N THR A 41 12.43 5.40 2.32
CA THR A 41 12.25 6.58 3.17
C THR A 41 13.42 7.55 2.96
N HIS A 42 13.14 8.86 2.84
CA HIS A 42 14.17 9.89 2.71
C HIS A 42 15.21 9.85 3.85
N PHE A 43 14.80 9.34 5.02
CA PHE A 43 15.66 9.10 6.16
C PHE A 43 15.66 7.62 6.52
N ALA A 44 16.80 7.12 7.00
CA ALA A 44 16.86 5.78 7.56
C ALA A 44 15.85 5.64 8.73
N PRO A 45 15.05 4.56 8.76
CA PRO A 45 14.10 4.35 9.84
C PRO A 45 14.85 4.20 11.16
N LYS A 46 14.53 5.07 12.13
CA LYS A 46 15.11 5.02 13.48
C LYS A 46 14.43 3.99 14.37
N ALA A 47 13.14 3.75 14.15
CA ALA A 47 12.35 2.79 14.92
C ALA A 47 12.52 1.38 14.35
N LYS A 48 12.88 0.43 15.21
CA LYS A 48 13.05 -0.99 14.82
C LYS A 48 11.75 -1.79 14.94
N GLN A 49 10.86 -1.38 15.85
CA GLN A 49 9.59 -2.05 16.15
C GLN A 49 8.54 -1.00 16.52
N VAL A 50 7.28 -1.25 16.17
CA VAL A 50 6.13 -0.40 16.50
C VAL A 50 5.15 -1.22 17.34
N LEU A 51 4.86 -0.77 18.56
CA LEU A 51 3.81 -1.34 19.41
C LEU A 51 2.61 -0.41 19.36
N GLN A 52 1.50 -0.87 18.77
CA GLN A 52 0.23 -0.15 18.77
C GLN A 52 -0.61 -0.64 19.94
N ILE A 53 -0.77 0.20 20.95
CA ILE A 53 -1.67 -0.06 22.08
C ILE A 53 -2.99 0.64 21.78
N PHE A 54 -4.04 -0.14 21.53
CA PHE A 54 -5.40 0.37 21.39
C PHE A 54 -6.12 0.21 22.74
N CYS A 55 -6.40 1.32 23.41
CA CYS A 55 -7.15 1.36 24.66
C CYS A 55 -8.59 1.78 24.36
N PRO A 56 -9.53 0.84 24.15
CA PRO A 56 -10.94 1.18 23.99
C PRO A 56 -11.48 1.75 25.30
N GLY A 57 -12.19 2.88 25.23
CA GLY A 57 -12.83 3.49 26.41
C GLY A 57 -12.60 4.99 26.57
N ALA A 58 -11.78 5.63 25.74
CA ALA A 58 -11.71 7.09 25.72
C ALA A 58 -12.93 7.65 24.97
N ALA A 59 -13.64 8.58 25.61
CA ALA A 59 -14.70 9.34 24.96
C ALA A 59 -14.07 10.19 23.85
N SER A 60 -14.37 9.87 22.59
CA SER A 60 -13.81 10.61 21.46
C SER A 60 -14.40 12.02 21.43
N HIS A 61 -13.65 13.00 20.91
CA HIS A 61 -14.20 14.34 20.68
C HIS A 61 -15.45 14.31 19.78
N ILE A 62 -15.60 13.27 18.95
CA ILE A 62 -16.80 13.09 18.12
C ILE A 62 -17.96 12.52 18.96
N ASP A 63 -17.67 11.75 20.01
CA ASP A 63 -18.65 11.05 20.84
C ASP A 63 -19.22 11.88 22.00
N LEU A 64 -18.56 12.98 22.39
CA LEU A 64 -18.96 13.75 23.58
C LEU A 64 -20.26 14.54 23.43
N TRP A 65 -20.54 15.04 22.22
CA TRP A 65 -21.62 16.01 22.00
C TRP A 65 -22.79 15.47 21.17
N ASP A 66 -22.72 14.21 20.73
CA ASP A 66 -23.83 13.56 20.04
C ASP A 66 -24.74 12.85 21.04
N HIS A 67 -26.02 13.25 21.05
CA HIS A 67 -27.01 12.64 21.93
C HIS A 67 -27.42 11.27 21.38
N LYS A 68 -27.07 10.22 22.13
CA LYS A 68 -27.26 8.81 21.72
C LYS A 68 -28.31 8.13 22.60
N PRO A 69 -29.62 8.28 22.31
CA PRO A 69 -30.70 7.73 23.14
C PRO A 69 -30.69 6.20 23.19
N LEU A 70 -30.09 5.54 22.20
CA LEU A 70 -29.93 4.09 22.21
C LEU A 70 -28.91 3.62 23.25
N LEU A 71 -27.89 4.42 23.60
CA LEU A 71 -26.95 4.06 24.66
C LEU A 71 -27.65 4.02 26.01
N GLU A 72 -28.51 5.00 26.31
CA GLU A 72 -29.33 5.02 27.52
C GLU A 72 -30.29 3.83 27.56
N LYS A 73 -30.92 3.51 26.43
CA LYS A 73 -31.88 2.40 26.33
C LYS A 73 -31.25 1.03 26.60
N TYR A 74 -30.01 0.84 26.16
CA TYR A 74 -29.30 -0.45 26.24
C TYR A 74 -28.22 -0.45 27.33
N ASP A 75 -28.21 0.54 28.22
CA ASP A 75 -27.28 0.59 29.34
C ASP A 75 -27.43 -0.65 30.23
N GLY A 76 -26.30 -1.27 30.59
CA GLY A 76 -26.27 -2.52 31.37
C GLY A 76 -26.80 -3.77 30.65
N THR A 77 -27.23 -3.70 29.39
CA THR A 77 -27.66 -4.89 28.64
C THR A 77 -26.46 -5.64 28.03
N PRO A 78 -26.41 -6.98 28.14
CA PRO A 78 -25.35 -7.76 27.53
C PRO A 78 -25.43 -7.67 26.00
N LEU A 79 -24.29 -7.74 25.34
CA LEU A 79 -24.21 -7.65 23.89
C LEU A 79 -24.99 -8.81 23.25
N PRO A 80 -25.94 -8.55 22.33
CA PRO A 80 -26.69 -9.62 21.70
C PRO A 80 -25.82 -10.42 20.73
N GLY A 81 -25.77 -11.75 20.92
CA GLY A 81 -25.09 -12.68 20.01
C GLY A 81 -24.27 -13.74 20.75
N PRO A 82 -23.93 -14.87 20.09
CA PRO A 82 -23.07 -15.90 20.65
C PRO A 82 -21.60 -15.44 20.59
N VAL A 83 -21.27 -14.42 21.36
CA VAL A 83 -19.89 -13.97 21.53
C VAL A 83 -19.38 -14.56 22.82
N GLU A 84 -18.43 -15.49 22.71
CA GLU A 84 -17.91 -16.27 23.84
C GLU A 84 -17.12 -15.40 24.84
N VAL A 85 -16.57 -14.28 24.36
CA VAL A 85 -15.83 -13.29 25.16
C VAL A 85 -16.06 -11.89 24.59
N THR A 86 -16.61 -10.98 25.39
CA THR A 86 -16.63 -9.54 25.06
C THR A 86 -15.65 -8.79 25.95
N PHE A 87 -15.47 -7.49 25.70
CA PHE A 87 -14.69 -6.62 26.59
C PHE A 87 -15.24 -6.57 28.03
N GLN A 88 -16.51 -6.95 28.22
CA GLN A 88 -17.16 -7.02 29.53
C GLN A 88 -16.97 -8.38 30.22
N GLY A 89 -16.28 -9.33 29.57
CA GLY A 89 -16.12 -10.71 30.04
C GLY A 89 -17.01 -11.70 29.28
N LYS A 90 -17.28 -12.84 29.89
CA LYS A 90 -18.19 -13.84 29.33
C LYS A 90 -19.63 -13.34 29.47
N ASN A 91 -20.36 -13.33 28.35
CA ASN A 91 -21.79 -12.99 28.31
C ASN A 91 -22.62 -13.94 29.17
#